data_AF-A0A535NGH3-F1
#
_entry.id   AF-A0A535NGH3-F1
#
_cell.length_a   1.000
_cell.length_b   1.000
_cell.length_c   1.000
_cell.angle_alpha   90.00
_cell.angle_beta   90.00
_cell.angle_gamma   90.00
#
_symmetry.space_group_name_H-M   'P 1'
#
loop_
_entity.id
_entity.type
_entity.pdbx_description
1 polymer ?
#
loop_
_entity_poly.entity_id
_entity_poly.type
_entity_poly.pdbx_seq_one_letter_code
_entity_poly.pdbx_strand_id
1 'polypeptide(L)'
;MITLDISHRPLGAVWTCRHLESRLMPNTDYRWYGVCVIGDAEARRRWSQSVGPGRLYEISQVRQEVSALSGPYIQRLMELKTAQQAAPERGGSVSVADAQQRARAISHQINGVVDEFMTDMAHLLQERKAVLDQLHLPLRACLQLIRIAIDRFVQQGLTEPEWEVPDEVLTLFPDDIRSYFRPSRAIEPADRQSRETGGGTA
;
A
#
# COMPACT_ATOMS: atom_id res chain seq x y z
N MET A 1 12.17 -1.04 7.42
CA MET A 1 13.19 -2.11 7.31
C MET A 1 13.97 -1.84 6.02
N ILE A 2 15.28 -1.59 6.09
CA ILE A 2 16.10 -1.53 4.87
C ILE A 2 16.45 -2.98 4.55
N THR A 3 15.85 -3.53 3.50
CA THR A 3 16.16 -4.89 3.06
C THR A 3 17.58 -4.88 2.50
N LEU A 4 18.44 -5.71 3.07
CA LEU A 4 19.84 -5.83 2.66
C LEU A 4 20.01 -6.98 1.66
N ASP A 5 20.96 -6.86 0.74
CA ASP A 5 21.41 -7.98 -0.08
C ASP A 5 22.26 -8.97 0.76
N ILE A 6 22.64 -10.09 0.15
CA ILE A 6 23.51 -11.09 0.79
C ILE A 6 24.90 -10.56 1.17
N SER A 7 25.29 -9.40 0.64
CA SER A 7 26.53 -8.69 0.94
C SER A 7 26.32 -7.57 1.97
N HIS A 8 25.17 -7.53 2.65
CA HIS A 8 24.78 -6.54 3.65
C HIS A 8 24.69 -5.11 3.10
N ARG A 9 24.48 -4.95 1.79
CA ARG A 9 24.26 -3.64 1.18
C ARG A 9 22.76 -3.35 1.10
N PRO A 10 22.32 -2.09 1.27
CA PRO A 10 20.94 -1.71 1.02
C PRO A 10 20.49 -2.13 -0.38
N LEU A 11 19.40 -2.88 -0.48
CA LEU A 11 18.75 -3.12 -1.76
C LEU A 11 18.18 -1.81 -2.29
N GLY A 12 18.44 -1.53 -3.56
CA GLY A 12 17.76 -0.44 -4.26
C GLY A 12 16.27 -0.73 -4.40
N ALA A 13 15.45 0.31 -4.39
CA ALA A 13 14.02 0.16 -4.67
C ALA A 13 13.82 -0.17 -6.16
N VAL A 14 13.10 -1.26 -6.45
CA VAL A 14 12.69 -1.61 -7.81
C VAL A 14 11.18 -1.42 -7.92
N TRP A 15 10.74 -0.72 -8.97
CA TRP A 15 9.33 -0.56 -9.28
C TRP A 15 8.77 -1.86 -9.84
N THR A 16 8.01 -2.58 -9.04
CA THR A 16 7.25 -3.76 -9.48
C THR A 16 5.79 -3.39 -9.77
N CYS A 17 5.07 -4.28 -10.45
CA CYS A 17 3.64 -4.11 -10.63
C CYS A 17 2.93 -4.19 -9.27
N ARG A 18 2.00 -3.27 -8.98
CA ARG A 18 1.15 -3.32 -7.77
C ARG A 18 0.38 -4.64 -7.64
N HIS A 19 0.12 -5.29 -8.76
CA HIS A 19 -0.65 -6.53 -8.88
C HIS A 19 0.24 -7.77 -8.87
N LEU A 20 1.51 -7.64 -8.46
CA LEU A 20 2.43 -8.77 -8.33
C LEU A 20 2.08 -9.57 -7.07
N GLU A 21 1.86 -10.87 -7.24
CA GLU A 21 1.61 -11.84 -6.18
C GLU A 21 2.56 -13.04 -6.34
N SER A 22 2.84 -13.75 -5.25
CA SER A 22 3.55 -15.02 -5.29
C SER A 22 2.56 -16.16 -5.51
N ARG A 23 2.78 -17.00 -6.53
CA ARG A 23 1.94 -18.18 -6.81
C ARG A 23 2.80 -19.44 -6.97
N LEU A 24 2.25 -20.58 -6.57
CA LEU A 24 2.84 -21.89 -6.83
C LEU A 24 2.85 -22.14 -8.36
N MET A 25 4.00 -22.57 -8.89
CA MET A 25 4.11 -22.97 -10.29
C MET A 25 3.22 -24.19 -10.55
N PRO A 26 2.41 -24.18 -11.62
CA PRO A 26 1.64 -25.36 -12.01
C PRO A 26 2.53 -26.58 -12.17
N ASN A 27 2.05 -27.75 -11.73
CA ASN A 27 2.76 -29.04 -11.81
C ASN A 27 4.07 -29.10 -11.01
N THR A 28 4.18 -28.31 -9.93
CA THR A 28 5.30 -28.41 -8.99
C THR A 28 4.78 -28.31 -7.56
N ASP A 29 5.42 -29.01 -6.62
CA ASP A 29 4.99 -29.01 -5.21
C ASP A 29 5.68 -27.93 -4.36
N TYR A 30 6.78 -27.34 -4.85
CA TYR A 30 7.64 -26.47 -4.02
C TYR A 30 8.24 -25.27 -4.76
N ARG A 31 7.79 -24.94 -5.98
CA ARG A 31 8.35 -23.82 -6.74
C ARG A 31 7.36 -22.67 -6.82
N TRP A 32 7.77 -21.52 -6.31
CA TRP A 32 6.97 -20.29 -6.30
C TRP A 32 7.57 -19.26 -7.24
N TYR A 33 6.72 -18.49 -7.89
CA TYR A 33 7.14 -17.42 -8.79
C TYR A 33 6.20 -16.22 -8.68
N GLY A 34 6.75 -15.04 -9.00
CA GLY A 34 5.97 -13.80 -9.07
C GLY A 34 5.08 -13.80 -10.31
N VAL A 35 3.78 -13.59 -10.12
CA VAL A 35 2.78 -13.45 -11.18
C VAL A 35 2.01 -12.16 -11.03
N CYS A 36 1.56 -11.59 -12.14
CA CYS A 36 0.60 -10.51 -12.10
C CYS A 36 -0.81 -11.09 -11.94
N VAL A 37 -1.59 -10.65 -10.96
CA VAL A 37 -2.96 -11.14 -10.75
C VAL A 37 -3.92 -10.75 -11.88
N ILE A 38 -3.56 -9.74 -12.68
CA ILE A 38 -4.26 -9.41 -13.94
C ILE A 38 -4.11 -10.54 -14.97
N GLY A 39 -3.02 -11.32 -14.91
CA GLY A 39 -2.73 -12.43 -15.80
C GLY A 39 -1.55 -12.19 -16.74
N ASP A 40 -1.63 -12.80 -17.93
CA ASP A 40 -0.59 -12.71 -18.96
C ASP A 40 -0.54 -11.33 -19.65
N ALA A 41 0.28 -11.22 -20.70
CA ALA A 41 0.44 -9.97 -21.44
C ALA A 41 -0.85 -9.52 -22.15
N GLU A 42 -1.69 -10.45 -22.59
CA GLU A 42 -2.94 -10.15 -23.28
C GLU A 42 -4.01 -9.69 -22.29
N ALA A 43 -4.14 -10.39 -21.16
CA ALA A 43 -5.03 -9.98 -20.07
C ALA A 43 -4.67 -8.59 -19.53
N ARG A 44 -3.38 -8.29 -19.38
CA ARG A 44 -2.89 -6.95 -19.03
C ARG A 44 -3.23 -5.89 -20.06
N ARG A 45 -3.18 -6.22 -21.35
CA ARG A 45 -3.58 -5.31 -22.43
C ARG A 45 -5.08 -5.05 -22.43
N ARG A 46 -5.91 -6.09 -22.26
CA ARG A 46 -7.37 -5.95 -22.17
C ARG A 46 -7.78 -5.11 -20.97
N TRP A 47 -7.15 -5.34 -19.81
CA TRP A 47 -7.36 -4.52 -18.61
C TRP A 47 -6.91 -3.06 -18.81
N SER A 48 -5.73 -2.82 -19.41
CA SER A 48 -5.28 -1.45 -19.64
C SER A 48 -6.17 -0.69 -20.62
N GLN A 49 -6.73 -1.38 -21.60
CA GLN A 49 -7.71 -0.83 -22.53
C GLN A 49 -9.07 -0.55 -21.86
N SER A 50 -9.53 -1.41 -20.94
CA SER A 50 -10.80 -1.19 -20.23
C SER A 50 -10.75 -0.02 -19.24
N VAL A 51 -9.61 0.20 -18.59
CA VAL A 51 -9.40 1.35 -17.70
C VAL A 51 -9.03 2.62 -18.49
N GLY A 52 -8.31 2.48 -19.60
CA GLY A 52 -7.79 3.56 -20.42
C GLY A 52 -6.29 3.84 -20.16
N PRO A 53 -5.39 3.66 -21.13
CA PRO A 53 -3.95 3.85 -20.92
C PRO A 53 -3.56 5.27 -20.49
N GLY A 54 -4.21 6.30 -21.06
CA GLY A 54 -4.00 7.69 -20.66
C GLY A 54 -4.42 7.93 -19.21
N ARG A 55 -5.57 7.38 -18.80
CA ARG A 55 -6.04 7.44 -17.42
C ARG A 55 -5.07 6.76 -16.45
N LEU A 56 -4.55 5.59 -16.81
CA LEU A 56 -3.53 4.89 -16.01
C LEU A 56 -2.24 5.70 -15.88
N TYR A 57 -1.83 6.39 -16.94
CA TYR A 57 -0.67 7.27 -16.92
C TYR A 57 -0.89 8.45 -15.96
N GLU A 58 -2.02 9.14 -16.04
CA GLU A 58 -2.35 10.24 -15.13
C GLU A 58 -2.43 9.79 -13.66
N ILE A 59 -3.07 8.65 -13.39
CA ILE A 59 -3.08 8.04 -12.04
C ILE A 59 -1.63 7.77 -11.58
N SER A 60 -0.74 7.34 -12.48
CA SER A 60 0.66 7.09 -12.14
C SER A 60 1.41 8.36 -11.79
N GLN A 61 1.12 9.49 -12.45
CA GLN A 61 1.71 10.80 -12.15
C GLN A 61 1.29 11.27 -10.75
N VAL A 62 -0.01 11.23 -10.44
CA VAL A 62 -0.51 11.58 -9.10
C VAL A 62 0.13 10.69 -8.03
N ARG A 63 0.27 9.38 -8.29
CA ARG A 63 0.96 8.47 -7.36
C ARG A 63 2.42 8.83 -7.13
N GLN A 64 3.14 9.26 -8.17
CA GLN A 64 4.54 9.68 -8.05
C GLN A 64 4.68 10.93 -7.18
N GLU A 65 3.80 11.92 -7.35
CA GLU A 65 3.76 13.12 -6.51
C GLU A 65 3.50 12.78 -5.05
N VAL A 66 2.49 11.94 -4.78
CA VAL A 66 2.18 11.44 -3.44
C VAL A 66 3.37 10.69 -2.84
N SER A 67 4.05 9.83 -3.60
CA SER A 67 5.24 9.12 -3.14
C SER A 67 6.42 10.06 -2.83
N ALA A 68 6.65 11.07 -3.68
CA ALA A 68 7.70 12.06 -3.47
C ALA A 68 7.44 12.89 -2.20
N LEU A 69 6.20 13.30 -1.97
CA LEU A 69 5.80 14.01 -0.75
C LEU A 69 5.94 13.11 0.49
N SER A 70 5.56 11.84 0.39
CA SER A 70 5.52 10.93 1.54
C SER A 70 6.92 10.53 2.06
N GLY A 71 7.93 10.48 1.18
CA GLY A 71 9.26 9.95 1.49
C GLY A 71 9.89 10.51 2.77
N PRO A 72 10.01 11.84 2.92
CA PRO A 72 10.58 12.46 4.12
C PRO A 72 9.82 12.13 5.41
N TYR A 73 8.48 12.10 5.39
CA TYR A 73 7.66 11.79 6.57
C TYR A 73 7.82 10.33 6.99
N ILE A 74 7.82 9.41 6.03
CA ILE A 74 8.03 7.98 6.31
C ILE A 74 9.40 7.76 6.95
N GLN A 75 10.45 8.42 6.45
CA GLN A 75 11.79 8.36 7.03
C GLN A 75 11.80 8.86 8.49
N ARG A 76 11.21 10.04 8.76
CA ARG A 76 11.12 10.60 10.12
C ARG A 76 10.33 9.69 11.08
N LEU A 77 9.24 9.10 10.61
CA LEU A 77 8.46 8.14 11.40
C LEU A 77 9.23 6.85 11.69
N MET A 78 10.02 6.35 10.74
CA MET A 78 10.89 5.19 10.95
C MET A 78 11.97 5.47 12.02
N GLU A 79 12.56 6.66 12.01
CA GLU A 79 13.54 7.09 13.01
C GLU A 79 12.92 7.16 14.41
N LEU A 80 11.74 7.78 14.54
CA LEU A 80 11.00 7.87 15.80
C LEU A 80 10.62 6.48 16.34
N LYS A 81 10.16 5.58 15.47
CA LYS A 81 9.86 4.19 15.86
C LYS A 81 11.10 3.43 16.32
N THR A 82 12.22 3.61 15.64
CA THR A 82 13.49 3.00 16.04
C THR A 82 13.93 3.53 17.42
N ALA A 83 13.78 4.83 17.65
CA ALA A 83 14.04 5.46 18.94
C ALA A 83 13.09 4.99 20.05
N GLN A 84 11.85 4.62 19.70
CA GLN A 84 10.86 4.03 20.62
C GLN A 84 11.23 2.60 21.03
N GLN A 85 11.83 1.84 20.11
CA GLN A 85 12.23 0.43 20.30
C GLN A 85 13.62 0.26 20.90
N ALA A 86 14.48 1.28 20.84
CA ALA A 86 15.79 1.27 21.44
C ALA A 86 15.67 1.06 22.96
N ALA A 87 15.97 -0.16 23.42
CA ALA A 87 16.02 -0.48 24.85
C ALA A 87 17.09 0.37 25.54
N PRO A 88 16.88 0.83 26.78
CA PRO A 88 17.96 1.45 27.54
C PRO A 88 19.11 0.43 27.67
N GLU A 89 20.31 0.85 27.29
CA GLU A 89 21.50 0.00 27.38
C GLU A 89 21.66 -0.53 28.81
N ARG A 90 21.92 -1.85 28.90
CA ARG A 90 22.12 -2.57 30.16
C ARG A 90 23.29 -1.94 30.93
N GLY A 91 22.98 -1.02 31.84
CA GLY A 91 23.99 -0.37 32.68
C GLY A 91 23.48 0.78 33.55
N GLY A 92 22.35 1.42 33.19
CA GLY A 92 21.75 2.50 33.99
C GLY A 92 20.40 2.10 34.57
N SER A 93 20.19 2.36 35.86
CA SER A 93 18.88 2.26 36.51
C SER A 93 17.94 3.36 35.98
N VAL A 94 17.42 3.21 34.77
CA VAL A 94 16.37 4.09 34.25
C VAL A 94 15.09 3.78 35.02
N SER A 95 14.54 4.77 35.72
CA SER A 95 13.25 4.62 36.40
C SER A 95 12.16 4.29 35.39
N VAL A 96 11.22 3.43 35.79
CA VAL A 96 10.01 3.12 34.99
C VAL A 96 9.28 4.41 34.58
N ALA A 97 9.31 5.44 35.44
CA ALA A 97 8.72 6.75 35.16
C ALA A 97 9.42 7.47 33.99
N ASP A 98 10.76 7.43 33.93
CA ASP A 98 11.54 8.09 32.87
C ASP A 98 11.35 7.39 31.52
N ALA A 99 11.32 6.04 31.54
CA ALA A 99 11.03 5.24 30.36
C ALA A 99 9.62 5.53 29.81
N GLN A 100 8.62 5.64 30.69
CA GLN A 100 7.25 5.94 30.29
C GLN A 100 7.09 7.39 29.80
N GLN A 101 7.77 8.35 30.41
CA GLN A 101 7.77 9.73 29.95
C GLN A 101 8.41 9.87 28.56
N ARG A 102 9.52 9.17 28.31
CA ARG A 102 10.16 9.11 27.00
C ARG A 102 9.24 8.49 25.94
N ALA A 103 8.57 7.39 26.26
CA ALA A 103 7.62 6.75 25.35
C ALA A 103 6.45 7.67 24.99
N ARG A 104 5.92 8.44 25.95
CA ARG A 104 4.88 9.45 25.72
C ARG A 104 5.37 10.58 24.82
N ALA A 105 6.59 11.09 25.08
CA ALA A 105 7.18 12.15 24.26
C ALA A 105 7.36 11.71 22.80
N ILE A 106 7.87 10.49 22.56
CA ILE A 106 8.03 9.94 21.21
C ILE A 106 6.65 9.75 20.54
N SER A 107 5.65 9.27 21.28
CA SER A 107 4.29 9.11 20.76
C SER A 107 3.67 10.45 20.34
N HIS A 108 3.92 11.52 21.11
CA HIS A 108 3.48 12.87 20.74
C HIS A 108 4.18 13.39 19.49
N GLN A 109 5.50 13.13 19.35
CA GLN A 109 6.24 13.46 18.13
C GLN A 109 5.72 12.72 16.90
N ILE A 110 5.41 11.42 17.03
CA ILE A 110 4.81 10.63 15.95
C ILE A 110 3.49 11.27 15.49
N ASN A 111 2.60 11.61 16.43
CA ASN A 111 1.33 12.26 16.09
C ASN A 111 1.55 13.60 15.37
N GLY A 112 2.50 14.42 15.83
CA GLY A 112 2.84 15.68 15.16
C GLY A 112 3.29 15.48 13.71
N VAL A 113 4.14 14.47 13.45
CA VAL A 113 4.58 14.15 12.08
C VAL A 113 3.42 13.66 11.21
N VAL A 114 2.49 12.89 11.76
CA VAL A 114 1.29 12.44 11.04
C VAL A 114 0.38 13.62 10.69
N ASP A 115 0.21 14.57 11.60
CA ASP A 115 -0.64 15.74 11.37
C ASP A 115 -0.03 16.69 10.32
N GLU A 116 1.30 16.92 10.37
CA GLU A 116 2.05 17.63 9.31
C GLU A 116 1.85 16.92 7.95
N PHE A 117 2.11 15.61 7.90
CA PHE A 117 1.93 14.81 6.69
C PHE A 117 0.51 14.90 6.09
N MET A 118 -0.52 14.76 6.94
CA MET A 118 -1.91 14.83 6.48
C MET A 118 -2.30 16.22 5.99
N THR A 119 -1.73 17.28 6.58
CA THR A 119 -1.94 18.67 6.14
C THR A 119 -1.35 18.89 4.74
N ASP A 120 -0.10 18.50 4.54
CA ASP A 120 0.57 18.67 3.26
C ASP A 120 -0.04 17.80 2.16
N MET A 121 -0.48 16.59 2.52
CA MET A 121 -1.20 15.72 1.59
C MET A 121 -2.57 16.29 1.20
N ALA A 122 -3.30 16.87 2.16
CA ALA A 122 -4.55 17.56 1.86
C ALA A 122 -4.33 18.73 0.91
N HIS A 123 -3.26 19.50 1.10
CA HIS A 123 -2.89 20.59 0.19
C HIS A 123 -2.59 20.07 -1.22
N LEU A 124 -1.69 19.09 -1.36
CA LEU A 124 -1.33 18.49 -2.65
C LEU A 124 -2.57 17.97 -3.40
N LEU A 125 -3.41 17.17 -2.74
CA LEU A 125 -4.58 16.60 -3.39
C LEU A 125 -5.65 17.65 -3.71
N GLN A 126 -5.73 18.73 -2.91
CA GLN A 126 -6.61 19.86 -3.21
C GLN A 126 -6.14 20.64 -4.44
N GLU A 127 -4.83 20.88 -4.59
CA GLU A 127 -4.25 21.50 -5.80
C GLU A 127 -4.49 20.63 -7.04
N ARG A 128 -4.47 19.30 -6.88
CA ARG A 128 -4.75 18.33 -7.93
C ARG A 128 -6.23 17.99 -8.09
N LYS A 129 -7.15 18.70 -7.42
CA LYS A 129 -8.58 18.35 -7.40
C LYS A 129 -9.17 18.17 -8.81
N ALA A 130 -8.87 19.07 -9.75
CA ALA A 130 -9.41 18.98 -11.10
C ALA A 130 -8.97 17.70 -11.83
N VAL A 131 -7.70 17.28 -11.64
CA VAL A 131 -7.18 16.03 -12.18
C VAL A 131 -7.83 14.84 -11.50
N LEU A 132 -7.95 14.86 -10.18
CA LEU A 132 -8.62 13.80 -9.41
C LEU A 132 -10.08 13.61 -9.84
N ASP A 133 -10.82 14.69 -10.05
CA ASP A 133 -12.21 14.65 -10.51
C ASP A 133 -12.31 14.00 -11.92
N GLN A 134 -11.41 14.37 -12.85
CA GLN A 134 -11.34 13.76 -14.19
C GLN A 134 -11.01 12.27 -14.14
N LEU A 135 -10.22 11.85 -13.14
CA LEU A 135 -9.86 10.45 -12.93
C LEU A 135 -10.90 9.67 -12.11
N HIS A 136 -12.00 10.31 -11.71
CA HIS A 136 -13.02 9.75 -10.79
C HIS A 136 -12.42 9.28 -9.45
N LEU A 137 -11.42 9.99 -8.94
CA LEU A 137 -10.79 9.74 -7.65
C LEU A 137 -11.29 10.78 -6.64
N PRO A 138 -12.34 10.50 -5.85
CA PRO A 138 -12.91 11.51 -4.96
C PRO A 138 -11.87 11.92 -3.91
N LEU A 139 -11.59 13.23 -3.81
CA LEU A 139 -10.61 13.80 -2.87
C LEU A 139 -10.77 13.22 -1.44
N ARG A 140 -12.00 13.17 -0.95
CA ARG A 140 -12.32 12.62 0.37
C ARG A 140 -11.91 11.15 0.51
N ALA A 141 -12.19 10.33 -0.49
CA ALA A 141 -11.83 8.90 -0.48
C ALA A 141 -10.31 8.72 -0.51
N CYS A 142 -9.59 9.53 -1.29
CA CYS A 142 -8.12 9.54 -1.32
C CYS A 142 -7.53 9.91 0.04
N LEU A 143 -8.02 10.97 0.69
CA LEU A 143 -7.54 11.39 2.00
C LEU A 143 -7.84 10.35 3.10
N GLN A 144 -9.02 9.72 3.06
CA GLN A 144 -9.35 8.63 3.99
C GLN A 144 -8.45 7.41 3.78
N LEU A 145 -8.15 7.05 2.52
CA LEU A 145 -7.22 5.98 2.21
C LEU A 145 -5.82 6.25 2.79
N ILE A 146 -5.33 7.48 2.61
CA ILE A 146 -4.01 7.87 3.10
C ILE A 146 -3.98 7.88 4.64
N ARG A 147 -5.04 8.37 5.28
CA ARG A 147 -5.14 8.37 6.74
C ARG A 147 -5.04 6.97 7.33
N ILE A 148 -5.77 6.01 6.77
CA ILE A 148 -5.70 4.61 7.21
C ILE A 148 -4.31 4.04 6.93
N ALA A 149 -3.72 4.33 5.77
CA ALA A 149 -2.38 3.85 5.43
C ALA A 149 -1.34 4.34 6.44
N ILE A 150 -1.37 5.62 6.83
CA ILE A 150 -0.41 6.16 7.79
C ILE A 150 -0.71 5.71 9.24
N ASP A 151 -1.98 5.63 9.65
CA ASP A 151 -2.35 5.13 10.97
C ASP A 151 -1.92 3.66 11.13
N ARG A 152 -2.18 2.82 10.11
CA ARG A 152 -1.74 1.43 10.10
C ARG A 152 -0.22 1.33 10.05
N PHE A 153 0.44 2.17 9.25
CA PHE A 153 1.89 2.25 9.25
C PHE A 153 2.37 2.52 10.67
N VAL A 154 1.88 3.53 11.37
CA VAL A 154 2.27 3.88 12.75
C VAL A 154 2.03 2.73 13.73
N GLN A 155 0.87 2.06 13.66
CA GLN A 155 0.51 0.96 14.55
C GLN A 155 1.29 -0.33 14.27
N GLN A 156 1.65 -0.59 13.02
CA GLN A 156 2.40 -1.78 12.64
C GLN A 156 3.90 -1.67 13.00
N GLY A 157 4.52 -2.80 13.34
CA GLY A 157 5.96 -2.91 13.53
C GLY A 157 6.75 -2.72 12.23
N LEU A 158 8.04 -3.09 12.22
CA LEU A 158 8.91 -2.96 11.04
C LEU A 158 8.65 -4.00 9.94
N THR A 159 7.64 -4.86 10.08
CA THR A 159 7.29 -5.92 9.13
C THR A 159 6.68 -5.35 7.85
N GLU A 160 7.01 -5.92 6.69
CA GLU A 160 6.37 -5.56 5.42
C GLU A 160 4.85 -5.83 5.49
N PRO A 161 4.00 -4.82 5.25
CA PRO A 161 2.57 -5.06 5.20
C PRO A 161 2.17 -5.63 3.85
N GLU A 162 1.41 -6.72 3.88
CA GLU A 162 0.47 -7.03 2.82
C GLU A 162 -0.63 -5.94 2.89
N TRP A 163 -0.46 -4.88 2.11
CA TRP A 163 -1.38 -3.74 2.07
C TRP A 163 -2.35 -3.86 0.90
N GLU A 164 -3.55 -4.33 1.22
CA GLU A 164 -4.71 -4.14 0.37
C GLU A 164 -5.51 -2.90 0.82
N VAL A 165 -6.22 -2.29 -0.14
CA VAL A 165 -7.16 -1.21 0.18
C VAL A 165 -8.33 -1.80 0.97
N PRO A 166 -8.65 -1.28 2.17
CA PRO A 166 -9.77 -1.77 2.97
C PRO A 166 -11.12 -1.61 2.26
N ASP A 167 -12.03 -2.56 2.49
CA ASP A 167 -13.36 -2.57 1.87
C ASP A 167 -14.15 -1.30 2.17
N GLU A 168 -14.11 -0.85 3.42
CA GLU A 168 -14.76 0.39 3.88
C GLU A 168 -14.37 1.61 3.04
N VAL A 169 -13.11 1.70 2.58
CA VAL A 169 -12.66 2.79 1.73
C VAL A 169 -12.96 2.53 0.27
N LEU A 170 -12.88 1.28 -0.19
CA LEU A 170 -13.25 0.93 -1.57
C LEU A 170 -14.70 1.31 -1.89
N THR A 171 -15.62 1.22 -0.91
CA THR A 171 -17.01 1.64 -1.11
C THR A 171 -17.17 3.13 -1.44
N LEU A 172 -16.19 3.97 -1.08
CA LEU A 172 -16.20 5.40 -1.36
C LEU A 172 -15.75 5.75 -2.78
N PHE A 173 -15.10 4.81 -3.47
CA PHE A 173 -14.71 4.96 -4.86
C PHE A 173 -15.84 4.47 -5.79
N PRO A 174 -16.00 5.07 -6.99
CA PRO A 174 -16.88 4.54 -8.02
C PRO A 174 -16.39 3.19 -8.56
N ASP A 175 -17.28 2.41 -9.18
CA ASP A 175 -17.01 1.02 -9.58
C ASP A 175 -15.83 0.86 -10.54
N ASP A 176 -15.65 1.82 -11.44
CA ASP A 176 -14.54 1.84 -12.39
C ASP A 176 -13.18 1.92 -11.67
N ILE A 177 -13.08 2.71 -10.59
CA ILE A 177 -11.89 2.79 -9.75
C ILE A 177 -11.73 1.59 -8.82
N ARG A 178 -12.84 0.99 -8.33
CA ARG A 178 -12.75 -0.25 -7.53
C ARG A 178 -12.05 -1.36 -8.33
N SER A 179 -12.34 -1.45 -9.64
CA SER A 179 -11.70 -2.40 -10.55
C SER A 179 -10.19 -2.16 -10.74
N TYR A 180 -9.74 -0.90 -10.63
CA TYR A 180 -8.32 -0.55 -10.64
C TYR A 180 -7.60 -1.06 -9.38
N PHE A 181 -8.20 -0.92 -8.20
CA PHE A 181 -7.59 -1.41 -6.96
C PHE A 181 -7.64 -2.94 -6.83
N ARG A 182 -8.70 -3.59 -7.34
CA ARG A 182 -8.90 -5.04 -7.27
C ARG A 182 -9.26 -5.63 -8.65
N PRO A 183 -8.28 -5.78 -9.55
CA PRO A 183 -8.53 -6.31 -10.90
C PRO A 183 -8.97 -7.77 -10.89
N SER A 184 -8.57 -8.56 -9.90
CA SER A 184 -8.91 -10.00 -9.80
C SER A 184 -10.42 -10.27 -9.74
N ARG A 185 -11.20 -9.36 -9.14
CA ARG A 185 -12.68 -9.46 -9.09
C ARG A 185 -13.35 -8.99 -10.39
N ALA A 186 -12.65 -8.23 -11.23
CA ALA A 186 -13.14 -7.80 -12.54
C ALA A 186 -12.81 -8.80 -13.66
N ILE A 187 -11.83 -9.69 -13.42
CA ILE A 187 -11.34 -10.71 -14.37
C ILE A 187 -11.80 -12.12 -13.93
N GLU A 188 -12.75 -12.26 -13.01
CA GLU A 188 -13.56 -13.47 -12.88
C GLU A 188 -14.82 -13.34 -13.77
N PRO A 189 -14.77 -13.61 -15.09
CA PRO A 189 -15.97 -13.97 -15.81
C PRO A 189 -16.33 -15.41 -15.41
N ALA A 190 -17.46 -15.62 -14.74
CA ALA A 190 -18.33 -16.81 -14.78
C ALA A 190 -17.74 -18.25 -14.76
N ASP A 191 -16.44 -18.46 -14.56
CA ASP A 191 -15.80 -19.78 -14.75
C ASP A 191 -15.88 -20.67 -13.50
N ARG A 192 -16.45 -20.13 -12.41
CA ARG A 192 -16.86 -20.92 -11.25
C ARG A 192 -18.23 -21.57 -11.40
N GLN A 193 -19.15 -21.01 -12.21
CA GLN A 193 -20.46 -21.63 -12.42
C GLN A 193 -20.41 -22.87 -13.33
N SER A 194 -19.46 -22.94 -14.26
CA SER A 194 -19.29 -24.10 -15.14
C SER A 194 -18.65 -25.32 -14.47
N ARG A 195 -17.99 -25.15 -13.31
CA ARG A 195 -17.38 -26.27 -12.55
C ARG A 195 -18.31 -26.89 -11.51
N GLU A 196 -19.38 -26.21 -11.11
CA GLU A 196 -20.34 -26.76 -10.14
C GLU A 196 -21.54 -27.47 -10.78
N THR A 197 -21.78 -27.32 -12.09
CA THR A 197 -22.88 -28.00 -12.81
C THR A 197 -22.46 -29.24 -13.61
N GLY A 198 -21.20 -29.67 -13.53
CA GLY A 198 -20.64 -30.74 -14.36
C GLY A 198 -20.32 -32.04 -13.63
N GLY A 199 -21.12 -32.45 -12.64
CA GLY A 199 -20.84 -33.64 -11.82
C GLY A 199 -22.10 -34.40 -11.42
N GLY A 200 -22.94 -34.77 -12.38
CA GLY A 200 -24.11 -35.61 -12.14
C GLY A 200 -24.45 -36.48 -13.35
N THR A 201 -24.49 -37.80 -13.12
CA THR A 201 -24.97 -38.89 -13.99
C THR A 201 -24.08 -39.29 -15.18
N ALA A 202 -23.35 -40.41 -15.04
CA ALA A 202 -23.80 -41.76 -15.42
C ALA A 202 -22.85 -42.81 -14.80
#